data_AF-A0A1Q4G8B5-F1
#
_entry.id   AF-A0A1Q4G8B5-F1
#
_cell.length_a   1.000
_cell.length_b   1.000
_cell.length_c   1.000
_cell.angle_alpha   90.00
_cell.angle_beta   90.00
_cell.angle_gamma   90.00
#
_symmetry.space_group_name_H-M   'P 1'
#
loop_
_entity.id
_entity.type
_entity.pdbx_description
1 polymer ?
#
loop_
_entity_poly.entity_id
_entity_poly.type
_entity_poly.pdbx_seq_one_letter_code
_entity_poly.pdbx_strand_id
1 'polypeptide(L)'
;MKTEETYTDKELIEKVLNKETAIFELIIRRNNPYLYRIGRMYHFNHEDTQDLMQETYIEVYIHLHQFEGRSSFRAWISRIMIHKCYHETQKWYSKNMESLESNSQAIENLHNTETSSIVMNRELNSIIEKSLLKIPEEYRTAFTLREINGLSVQETAEILEIGESNVKVRVSRAKTYLRREIEKYYVKEEIFGFNLIYCDAMVSRVMNKIKDI
;
A
#
# COMPACT_ATOMS: atom_id res chain seq x y z
N MET A 1 0.59 -17.01 -26.44
CA MET A 1 0.70 -16.25 -25.17
C MET A 1 2.10 -15.63 -25.06
N LYS A 2 2.39 -14.63 -25.90
CA LYS A 2 3.66 -13.85 -25.95
C LYS A 2 3.30 -12.46 -26.48
N THR A 3 2.68 -11.61 -25.67
CA THR A 3 2.34 -10.22 -26.07
C THR A 3 2.27 -9.25 -24.87
N GLU A 4 2.85 -9.61 -23.71
CA GLU A 4 2.81 -8.73 -22.52
C GLU A 4 3.86 -7.61 -22.52
N GLU A 5 4.78 -7.56 -23.51
CA GLU A 5 5.90 -6.61 -23.54
C GLU A 5 5.98 -5.68 -24.76
N THR A 6 4.95 -5.59 -25.59
CA THR A 6 5.09 -4.89 -26.89
C THR A 6 4.67 -3.42 -26.90
N TYR A 7 3.89 -2.94 -25.93
CA TYR A 7 3.35 -1.58 -25.98
C TYR A 7 3.71 -0.75 -24.73
N THR A 8 4.22 0.44 -24.96
CA THR A 8 4.35 1.50 -23.97
C THR A 8 2.98 1.99 -23.52
N ASP A 9 2.89 2.61 -22.33
CA ASP A 9 1.63 3.19 -21.85
C ASP A 9 1.06 4.18 -22.87
N LYS A 10 1.93 4.95 -23.55
CA LYS A 10 1.52 5.92 -24.57
C LYS A 10 0.84 5.24 -25.77
N GLU A 11 1.43 4.17 -26.29
CA GLU A 11 0.87 3.41 -27.42
C GLU A 11 -0.47 2.76 -27.06
N LEU A 12 -0.59 2.21 -25.85
CA LEU A 12 -1.87 1.65 -25.37
C LEU A 12 -2.95 2.74 -25.32
N ILE A 13 -2.63 3.92 -24.78
CA ILE A 13 -3.56 5.04 -24.68
C ILE A 13 -4.00 5.52 -26.06
N GLU A 14 -3.05 5.75 -26.99
CA GLU A 14 -3.35 6.18 -28.36
C GLU A 14 -4.27 5.19 -29.07
N LYS A 15 -4.04 3.88 -28.92
CA LYS A 15 -4.89 2.85 -29.52
C LYS A 15 -6.30 2.82 -28.92
N VAL A 16 -6.43 2.98 -27.60
CA VAL A 16 -7.74 3.07 -26.96
C VAL A 16 -8.49 4.33 -27.43
N LEU A 17 -7.81 5.46 -27.57
CA LEU A 17 -8.39 6.70 -28.12
C LEU A 17 -8.82 6.54 -29.60
N ASN A 18 -8.12 5.69 -30.36
CA ASN A 18 -8.48 5.28 -31.72
C ASN A 18 -9.60 4.22 -31.79
N LYS A 19 -10.36 4.03 -30.70
CA LYS A 19 -11.49 3.10 -30.58
C LYS A 19 -11.13 1.61 -30.63
N GLU A 20 -9.85 1.24 -30.47
CA GLU A 20 -9.46 -0.15 -30.22
C GLU A 20 -9.75 -0.52 -28.75
N THR A 21 -11.03 -0.54 -28.36
CA THR A 21 -11.45 -0.67 -26.96
C THR A 21 -10.95 -1.94 -26.28
N ALA A 22 -10.81 -3.04 -27.04
CA ALA A 22 -10.24 -4.30 -26.55
C ALA A 22 -8.83 -4.12 -25.95
N ILE A 23 -8.06 -3.12 -26.38
CA ILE A 23 -6.71 -2.85 -25.87
C ILE A 23 -6.73 -2.28 -24.44
N PHE A 24 -7.86 -1.73 -24.00
CA PHE A 24 -8.03 -1.26 -22.62
C PHE A 24 -7.89 -2.40 -21.59
N GLU A 25 -8.15 -3.65 -21.98
CA GLU A 25 -7.89 -4.82 -21.15
C GLU A 25 -6.43 -4.88 -20.66
N LEU A 26 -5.46 -4.56 -21.54
CA LEU A 26 -4.04 -4.59 -21.17
C LEU A 26 -3.72 -3.52 -20.12
N ILE A 27 -4.36 -2.35 -20.22
CA ILE A 27 -4.24 -1.28 -19.23
C ILE A 27 -4.77 -1.77 -17.87
N ILE A 28 -5.94 -2.42 -17.85
CA ILE A 28 -6.54 -2.96 -16.62
C ILE A 28 -5.61 -4.00 -16.00
N ARG A 29 -5.20 -5.02 -16.76
CA ARG A 29 -4.33 -6.10 -16.27
C ARG A 29 -3.03 -5.56 -15.68
N ARG A 30 -2.39 -4.60 -16.34
CA ARG A 30 -1.13 -3.99 -15.91
C ARG A 30 -1.25 -3.21 -14.59
N ASN A 31 -2.41 -2.60 -14.33
CA ASN A 31 -2.61 -1.71 -13.20
C ASN A 31 -3.37 -2.34 -12.02
N ASN A 32 -4.01 -3.51 -12.23
CA ASN A 32 -4.81 -4.20 -11.22
C ASN A 32 -4.11 -4.38 -9.87
N PRO A 33 -2.87 -4.93 -9.79
CA PRO A 33 -2.19 -5.09 -8.51
C PRO A 33 -1.97 -3.76 -7.79
N TYR A 34 -1.66 -2.68 -8.52
CA TYR A 34 -1.40 -1.38 -7.93
C TYR A 34 -2.66 -0.76 -7.33
N LEU A 35 -3.78 -0.76 -8.07
CA LEU A 35 -5.03 -0.19 -7.57
C LEU A 35 -5.61 -1.02 -6.42
N TYR A 36 -5.47 -2.34 -6.47
CA TYR A 36 -5.89 -3.20 -5.39
C TYR A 36 -5.15 -2.87 -4.09
N ARG A 37 -3.82 -2.71 -4.13
CA ARG A 37 -3.04 -2.29 -2.96
C ARG A 37 -3.50 -0.94 -2.40
N ILE A 38 -3.88 0.02 -3.24
CA ILE A 38 -4.42 1.31 -2.80
C ILE A 38 -5.73 1.11 -2.03
N GLY A 39 -6.68 0.32 -2.54
CA GLY A 39 -7.93 0.06 -1.82
C GLY A 39 -7.69 -0.64 -0.48
N ARG A 40 -6.82 -1.66 -0.45
CA ARG A 40 -6.48 -2.37 0.79
C ARG A 40 -5.76 -1.50 1.81
N MET A 41 -4.94 -0.54 1.37
CA MET A 41 -4.30 0.46 2.24
C MET A 41 -5.34 1.33 2.97
N TYR A 42 -6.49 1.60 2.36
CA TYR A 42 -7.63 2.28 2.99
C TYR A 42 -8.50 1.34 3.86
N HIS A 43 -8.04 0.12 4.14
CA HIS A 43 -8.73 -0.91 4.93
C HIS A 43 -10.03 -1.43 4.34
N PHE A 44 -10.30 -1.17 3.05
CA PHE A 44 -11.44 -1.77 2.36
C PHE A 44 -11.29 -3.29 2.28
N ASN A 45 -12.42 -4.00 2.34
CA ASN A 45 -12.43 -5.45 2.13
C ASN A 45 -12.17 -5.78 0.64
N HIS A 46 -12.17 -7.07 0.29
CA HIS A 46 -11.87 -7.49 -1.08
C HIS A 46 -12.91 -6.99 -2.08
N GLU A 47 -14.18 -7.11 -1.75
CA GLU A 47 -15.32 -6.76 -2.60
C GLU A 47 -15.39 -5.25 -2.81
N ASP A 48 -15.33 -4.47 -1.71
CA ASP A 48 -15.31 -3.01 -1.75
C ASP A 48 -14.14 -2.49 -2.61
N THR A 49 -12.96 -3.11 -2.48
CA THR A 49 -11.79 -2.74 -3.28
C THR A 49 -12.04 -2.99 -4.76
N GLN A 50 -12.64 -4.13 -5.12
CA GLN A 50 -12.95 -4.44 -6.51
C GLN A 50 -13.97 -3.48 -7.10
N ASP A 51 -14.97 -3.07 -6.34
CA ASP A 51 -15.98 -2.12 -6.80
C ASP A 51 -15.35 -0.74 -7.05
N LEU A 52 -14.53 -0.24 -6.13
CA LEU A 52 -13.77 1.00 -6.32
C LEU A 52 -12.80 0.94 -7.51
N MET A 53 -12.15 -0.21 -7.72
CA MET A 53 -11.31 -0.44 -8.91
C MET A 53 -12.13 -0.37 -10.20
N GLN A 54 -13.29 -1.03 -10.25
CA GLN A 54 -14.17 -1.00 -11.42
C GLN A 54 -14.59 0.43 -11.75
N GLU A 55 -15.05 1.18 -10.76
CA GLU A 55 -15.41 2.58 -10.95
C GLU A 55 -14.22 3.43 -11.41
N THR A 56 -13.04 3.20 -10.84
CA THR A 56 -11.81 3.90 -11.25
C THR A 56 -11.53 3.65 -12.72
N TYR A 57 -11.59 2.41 -13.20
CA TYR A 57 -11.34 2.12 -14.60
C TYR A 57 -12.38 2.71 -15.55
N ILE A 58 -13.65 2.76 -15.13
CA ILE A 58 -14.70 3.44 -15.90
C ILE A 58 -14.38 4.93 -16.02
N GLU A 59 -14.02 5.58 -14.91
CA GLU A 59 -13.66 7.00 -14.91
C GLU A 59 -12.41 7.30 -15.73
N VAL A 60 -11.41 6.41 -15.66
CA VAL A 60 -10.20 6.44 -16.49
C VAL A 60 -10.55 6.35 -17.97
N TYR A 61 -11.44 5.43 -18.35
CA TYR A 61 -11.85 5.26 -19.75
C TYR A 61 -12.55 6.51 -20.29
N ILE A 62 -13.50 7.06 -19.54
CA ILE A 62 -14.25 8.27 -19.90
C ILE A 62 -13.29 9.47 -20.08
N HIS A 63 -12.37 9.67 -19.13
CA HIS A 63 -11.48 10.82 -19.11
C HIS A 63 -10.12 10.56 -19.76
N LEU A 64 -9.95 9.44 -20.47
CA LEU A 64 -8.66 9.06 -21.04
C LEU A 64 -8.11 10.11 -22.00
N HIS A 65 -9.00 10.75 -22.76
CA HIS A 65 -8.67 11.83 -23.70
C HIS A 65 -8.08 13.08 -23.03
N GLN A 66 -8.28 13.25 -21.72
CA GLN A 66 -7.77 14.38 -20.94
C GLN A 66 -6.37 14.10 -20.37
N PHE A 67 -5.83 12.89 -20.58
CA PHE A 67 -4.49 12.56 -20.12
C PHE A 67 -3.43 13.22 -21.01
N GLU A 68 -2.82 14.29 -20.50
CA GLU A 68 -1.82 15.08 -21.24
C GLU A 68 -0.37 14.57 -21.10
N GLY A 69 -0.13 13.45 -20.39
CA GLY A 69 1.22 12.90 -20.24
C GLY A 69 2.16 13.72 -19.32
N ARG A 70 1.64 14.65 -18.52
CA ARG A 70 2.42 15.43 -17.52
C ARG A 70 2.96 14.57 -16.36
N SER A 71 2.45 13.37 -16.18
CA SER A 71 2.90 12.36 -15.22
C SER A 71 2.87 10.97 -15.87
N SER A 72 3.41 9.96 -15.20
CA SER A 72 3.22 8.58 -15.67
C SER A 72 1.74 8.21 -15.62
N PHE A 73 1.29 7.39 -16.57
CA PHE A 73 -0.10 6.95 -16.61
C PHE A 73 -0.50 6.24 -15.31
N ARG A 74 0.42 5.41 -14.77
CA ARG A 74 0.25 4.78 -13.45
C ARG A 74 0.00 5.78 -12.33
N ALA A 75 0.72 6.91 -12.29
CA ALA A 75 0.50 7.94 -11.27
C ALA A 75 -0.86 8.62 -11.45
N TRP A 76 -1.27 8.85 -12.69
CA TRP A 76 -2.57 9.46 -13.00
C TRP A 76 -3.75 8.57 -12.55
N ILE A 77 -3.77 7.29 -12.92
CA ILE A 77 -4.81 6.35 -12.49
C ILE A 77 -4.83 6.13 -10.98
N SER A 78 -3.64 6.08 -10.35
CA SER A 78 -3.54 5.95 -8.89
C SER A 78 -4.17 7.14 -8.17
N ARG A 79 -4.04 8.35 -8.72
CA ARG A 79 -4.67 9.55 -8.15
C ARG A 79 -6.20 9.46 -8.17
N ILE A 80 -6.78 8.95 -9.25
CA ILE A 80 -8.23 8.73 -9.37
C ILE A 80 -8.69 7.72 -8.30
N MET A 81 -8.01 6.58 -8.18
CA MET A 81 -8.32 5.58 -7.15
C MET A 81 -8.22 6.15 -5.73
N ILE A 82 -7.14 6.88 -5.42
CA ILE A 82 -6.93 7.50 -4.10
C ILE A 82 -8.07 8.46 -3.78
N HIS A 83 -8.50 9.30 -4.74
CA HIS A 83 -9.62 10.22 -4.53
C HIS A 83 -10.93 9.47 -4.26
N LYS A 84 -11.21 8.38 -4.99
CA LYS A 84 -12.39 7.54 -4.74
C LYS A 84 -12.35 6.89 -3.36
N CYS A 85 -11.24 6.25 -3.00
CA CYS A 85 -11.05 5.67 -1.68
C CYS A 85 -11.25 6.71 -0.58
N TYR A 86 -10.61 7.87 -0.71
CA TYR A 86 -10.77 8.97 0.25
C TYR A 86 -12.23 9.40 0.39
N HIS A 87 -12.93 9.61 -0.73
CA HIS A 87 -14.33 10.03 -0.71
C HIS A 87 -15.23 8.97 -0.04
N GLU A 88 -15.06 7.69 -0.35
CA GLU A 88 -15.87 6.63 0.27
C GLU A 88 -15.57 6.48 1.76
N THR A 89 -14.30 6.65 2.17
CA THR A 89 -13.93 6.72 3.59
C THR A 89 -14.59 7.92 4.29
N GLN A 90 -14.59 9.11 3.68
CA GLN A 90 -15.27 10.29 4.26
C GLN A 90 -16.77 10.07 4.39
N LYS A 91 -17.41 9.51 3.37
CA LYS A 91 -18.85 9.19 3.37
C LYS A 91 -19.19 8.16 4.46
N TRP A 92 -18.35 7.15 4.66
CA TRP A 92 -18.50 6.21 5.78
C TRP A 92 -18.42 6.94 7.13
N TYR A 93 -17.43 7.83 7.32
CA TYR A 93 -17.33 8.62 8.55
C TYR A 93 -18.55 9.52 8.75
N SER A 94 -18.99 10.28 7.75
CA SER A 94 -20.17 11.15 7.85
C SER A 94 -21.44 10.39 8.22
N LYS A 95 -21.68 9.24 7.58
CA LYS A 95 -22.86 8.39 7.85
C LYS A 95 -22.82 7.76 9.25
N ASN A 96 -21.64 7.34 9.71
CA ASN A 96 -21.52 6.70 11.01
C ASN A 96 -21.40 7.70 12.16
N MET A 97 -20.95 8.93 11.92
CA MET A 97 -20.90 10.00 12.92
C MET A 97 -22.31 10.43 13.38
N GLU A 98 -23.31 10.37 12.50
CA GLU A 98 -24.73 10.54 12.86
C GLU A 98 -25.31 9.34 13.66
N SER A 99 -24.67 8.16 13.61
CA SER A 99 -25.13 6.95 14.31
C SER A 99 -24.42 6.66 15.63
N LEU A 100 -23.27 7.31 15.88
CA LEU A 100 -22.42 7.08 17.06
C LEU A 100 -23.01 7.66 18.36
N GLU A 101 -24.05 8.50 18.30
CA GLU A 101 -24.81 8.91 19.49
C GLU A 101 -25.74 7.81 20.03
N SER A 102 -25.95 6.70 19.30
CA SER A 102 -26.95 5.68 19.67
C SER A 102 -26.43 4.25 19.86
N ASN A 103 -25.12 3.97 19.76
CA ASN A 103 -24.65 2.60 19.95
C ASN A 103 -23.23 2.49 20.56
N SER A 104 -23.15 2.68 21.87
CA SER A 104 -21.91 2.52 22.66
C SER A 104 -21.60 1.06 23.07
N GLN A 105 -22.30 0.05 22.54
CA GLN A 105 -22.16 -1.35 23.02
C GLN A 105 -21.48 -2.33 22.06
N ALA A 106 -20.97 -1.92 20.90
CA ALA A 106 -20.46 -2.87 19.89
C ALA A 106 -18.93 -3.08 19.85
N ILE A 107 -18.15 -2.52 20.79
CA ILE A 107 -16.68 -2.55 20.73
C ILE A 107 -16.05 -3.79 21.42
N GLU A 108 -16.81 -4.59 22.16
CA GLU A 108 -16.21 -5.58 23.08
C GLU A 108 -16.13 -7.04 22.58
N ASN A 109 -16.29 -7.32 21.29
CA ASN A 109 -16.21 -8.70 20.76
C ASN A 109 -15.08 -8.91 19.73
N LEU A 110 -13.85 -8.57 20.10
CA LEU A 110 -12.63 -8.88 19.32
C LEU A 110 -11.52 -9.58 20.13
N HIS A 111 -11.82 -10.14 21.30
CA HIS A 111 -10.89 -10.98 22.06
C HIS A 111 -11.11 -12.47 21.80
N ASN A 112 -10.80 -12.94 20.58
CA ASN A 112 -10.75 -14.38 20.27
C ASN A 112 -9.60 -14.74 19.30
N THR A 113 -8.43 -14.10 19.45
CA THR A 113 -7.21 -14.38 18.63
C THR A 113 -5.91 -14.37 19.44
N GLU A 114 -5.94 -14.67 20.73
CA GLU A 114 -4.76 -14.50 21.61
C GLU A 114 -3.60 -15.46 21.27
N THR A 115 -3.86 -16.72 20.93
CA THR A 115 -2.74 -17.66 20.65
C THR A 115 -2.05 -17.40 19.32
N SER A 116 -2.82 -17.14 18.25
CA SER A 116 -2.28 -16.87 16.91
C SER A 116 -1.50 -15.55 16.85
N SER A 117 -2.03 -14.51 17.53
CA SER A 117 -1.35 -13.21 17.64
C SER A 117 -0.06 -13.28 18.46
N ILE A 118 -0.01 -14.06 19.55
CA ILE A 118 1.21 -14.26 20.34
C ILE A 118 2.30 -14.95 19.52
N VAL A 119 1.97 -15.97 18.73
CA VAL A 119 2.96 -16.68 17.89
C VAL A 119 3.49 -15.77 16.78
N MET A 120 2.62 -15.05 16.07
CA MET A 120 3.04 -14.08 15.03
C MET A 120 3.95 -12.99 15.59
N ASN A 121 3.65 -12.48 16.79
CA ASN A 121 4.49 -11.47 17.44
C ASN A 121 5.89 -12.01 17.78
N ARG A 122 6.02 -13.29 18.15
CA ARG A 122 7.34 -13.91 18.41
C ARG A 122 8.17 -14.03 17.15
N GLU A 123 7.56 -14.45 16.03
CA GLU A 123 8.26 -14.54 14.75
C GLU A 123 8.74 -13.17 14.27
N LEU A 124 7.88 -12.14 14.37
CA LEU A 124 8.23 -10.76 14.04
C LEU A 124 9.39 -10.25 14.92
N ASN A 125 9.32 -10.48 16.23
CA ASN A 125 10.39 -10.10 17.16
C ASN A 125 11.72 -10.79 16.79
N SER A 126 11.68 -12.08 16.45
CA SER A 126 12.88 -12.81 16.02
C SER A 126 13.48 -12.24 14.73
N ILE A 127 12.65 -11.82 13.77
CA ILE A 127 13.10 -11.16 12.54
C ILE A 127 13.79 -9.82 12.87
N ILE A 128 13.18 -9.01 13.75
CA ILE A 128 13.73 -7.71 14.15
C ILE A 128 15.06 -7.89 14.88
N GLU A 129 15.15 -8.79 15.85
CA GLU A 129 16.38 -9.07 16.61
C GLU A 129 17.52 -9.54 15.70
N LYS A 130 17.24 -10.52 14.81
CA LYS A 130 18.23 -11.00 13.82
C LYS A 130 18.67 -9.89 12.87
N SER A 131 17.76 -9.00 12.51
CA SER A 131 18.07 -7.85 11.64
C SER A 131 18.95 -6.83 12.35
N LEU A 132 18.67 -6.52 13.62
CA LEU A 132 19.50 -5.64 14.45
C LEU A 132 20.92 -6.17 14.59
N LEU A 133 21.10 -7.48 14.78
CA LEU A 133 22.43 -8.08 14.93
C LEU A 133 23.33 -7.94 13.69
N LYS A 134 22.76 -7.72 12.50
CA LYS A 134 23.50 -7.46 11.25
C LYS A 134 23.92 -6.00 11.08
N ILE A 135 23.42 -5.09 11.92
CA ILE A 135 23.76 -3.67 11.88
C ILE A 135 25.12 -3.46 12.58
N PRO A 136 26.01 -2.60 12.06
CA PRO A 136 27.24 -2.24 12.74
C PRO A 136 26.99 -1.77 14.18
N GLU A 137 27.86 -2.20 15.09
CA GLU A 137 27.66 -2.07 16.53
C GLU A 137 27.38 -0.63 16.97
N GLU A 138 28.14 0.35 16.46
CA GLU A 138 27.95 1.76 16.81
C GLU A 138 26.53 2.30 16.54
N TYR A 139 25.88 1.80 15.49
CA TYR A 139 24.51 2.18 15.13
C TYR A 139 23.49 1.38 15.94
N ARG A 140 23.74 0.07 16.11
CA ARG A 140 22.90 -0.83 16.90
C ARG A 140 22.81 -0.35 18.35
N THR A 141 23.94 -0.01 18.98
CA THR A 141 23.98 0.44 20.37
C THR A 141 23.21 1.75 20.55
N ALA A 142 23.42 2.73 19.67
CA ALA A 142 22.66 3.99 19.71
C ALA A 142 21.15 3.77 19.53
N PHE A 143 20.76 2.84 18.65
CA PHE A 143 19.35 2.48 18.44
C PHE A 143 18.75 1.77 19.67
N THR A 144 19.44 0.80 20.25
CA THR A 144 18.97 0.07 21.44
C THR A 144 18.74 1.02 22.61
N LEU A 145 19.70 1.90 22.91
CA LEU A 145 19.57 2.87 24.00
C LEU A 145 18.37 3.82 23.79
N ARG A 146 18.13 4.27 22.55
CA ARG A 146 17.11 5.26 22.23
C ARG A 146 15.71 4.70 22.02
N GLU A 147 15.58 3.65 21.22
CA GLU A 147 14.29 3.16 20.73
C GLU A 147 13.78 1.96 21.53
N ILE A 148 14.69 1.17 22.13
CA ILE A 148 14.31 -0.01 22.94
C ILE A 148 14.28 0.34 24.42
N ASN A 149 15.33 0.98 24.92
CA ASN A 149 15.44 1.33 26.34
C ASN A 149 14.77 2.67 26.69
N GLY A 150 14.40 3.47 25.69
CA GLY A 150 13.67 4.73 25.86
C GLY A 150 14.49 5.89 26.45
N LEU A 151 15.82 5.81 26.47
CA LEU A 151 16.68 6.88 27.00
C LEU A 151 16.59 8.14 26.14
N SER A 152 16.83 9.32 26.72
CA SER A 152 16.92 10.60 26.01
C SER A 152 18.15 10.69 25.09
N VAL A 153 18.18 11.68 24.18
CA VAL A 153 19.34 11.92 23.31
C VAL A 153 20.56 12.33 24.13
N GLN A 154 20.33 13.15 25.15
CA GLN A 154 21.36 13.60 26.07
C GLN A 154 21.96 12.44 26.88
N GLU A 155 21.13 11.62 27.54
CA GLU A 155 21.62 10.46 28.30
C GLU A 155 22.38 9.47 27.40
N THR A 156 21.90 9.26 26.17
CA THR A 156 22.60 8.41 25.21
C THR A 156 23.95 9.00 24.78
N ALA A 157 24.03 10.33 24.63
CA ALA A 157 25.26 11.03 24.28
C ALA A 157 26.30 10.91 25.41
N GLU A 158 25.85 11.06 26.66
CA GLU A 158 26.66 10.88 27.86
C GLU A 158 27.18 9.44 27.99
N ILE A 159 26.30 8.43 27.83
CA ILE A 159 26.68 7.00 27.91
C ILE A 159 27.68 6.60 26.82
N LEU A 160 27.52 7.14 25.61
CA LEU A 160 28.36 6.78 24.46
C LEU A 160 29.57 7.69 24.29
N GLU A 161 29.74 8.71 25.14
CA GLU A 161 30.80 9.71 25.06
C GLU A 161 30.90 10.38 23.67
N ILE A 162 29.76 10.71 23.06
CA ILE A 162 29.65 11.37 21.76
C ILE A 162 28.70 12.57 21.83
N GLY A 163 28.78 13.48 20.86
CA GLY A 163 27.82 14.59 20.77
C GLY A 163 26.39 14.13 20.41
N GLU A 164 25.37 14.83 20.92
CA GLU A 164 23.95 14.56 20.62
C GLU A 164 23.63 14.50 19.13
N SER A 165 24.25 15.34 18.31
CA SER A 165 24.10 15.30 16.85
C SER A 165 24.55 13.96 16.27
N ASN A 166 25.62 13.36 16.81
CA ASN A 166 26.10 12.06 16.39
C ASN A 166 25.11 10.95 16.80
N VAL A 167 24.52 11.02 18.00
CA VAL A 167 23.43 10.12 18.43
C VAL A 167 22.28 10.13 17.42
N LYS A 168 21.77 11.32 17.04
CA LYS A 168 20.67 11.45 16.08
C LYS A 168 21.01 10.84 14.72
N VAL A 169 22.23 11.09 14.22
CA VAL A 169 22.73 10.50 12.96
C VAL A 169 22.83 8.98 13.06
N ARG A 170 23.40 8.46 14.16
CA ARG A 170 23.56 7.01 14.38
C ARG A 170 22.22 6.30 14.45
N VAL A 171 21.23 6.85 15.15
CA VAL A 171 19.85 6.31 15.20
C VAL A 171 19.20 6.32 13.82
N SER A 172 19.31 7.42 13.07
CA SER A 172 18.74 7.50 11.71
C SER A 172 19.37 6.48 10.75
N ARG A 173 20.71 6.31 10.83
CA ARG A 173 21.43 5.27 10.09
C ARG A 173 20.98 3.87 10.51
N ALA A 174 20.84 3.60 11.80
CA ALA A 174 20.34 2.34 12.32
C ALA A 174 18.93 2.01 11.78
N LYS A 175 17.99 2.98 11.78
CA LYS A 175 16.65 2.83 11.19
C LYS A 175 16.72 2.48 9.69
N THR A 176 17.68 3.07 8.97
CA THR A 176 17.89 2.77 7.55
C THR A 176 18.47 1.38 7.32
N TYR A 177 19.43 0.95 8.13
CA TYR A 177 19.95 -0.42 8.09
C TYR A 177 18.86 -1.43 8.44
N LEU A 178 18.11 -1.19 9.50
CA LEU A 178 17.03 -2.07 9.95
C LEU A 178 15.98 -2.24 8.85
N ARG A 179 15.56 -1.14 8.19
CA ARG A 179 14.66 -1.21 7.03
C ARG A 179 15.18 -2.14 5.94
N ARG A 180 16.45 -1.99 5.55
CA ARG A 180 17.08 -2.80 4.49
C ARG A 180 17.17 -4.29 4.86
N GLU A 181 17.41 -4.60 6.14
CA GLU A 181 17.43 -5.99 6.58
C GLU A 181 16.03 -6.60 6.63
N ILE A 182 15.03 -5.86 7.12
CA ILE A 182 13.64 -6.32 7.19
C ILE A 182 13.06 -6.51 5.78
N GLU A 183 13.42 -5.67 4.81
CA GLU A 183 13.03 -5.82 3.39
C GLU A 183 13.41 -7.17 2.77
N LYS A 184 14.31 -7.95 3.38
CA LYS A 184 14.67 -9.30 2.91
C LYS A 184 13.70 -10.39 3.37
N TYR A 185 12.85 -10.09 4.35
CA TYR A 185 11.94 -11.06 4.98
C TYR A 185 10.52 -11.00 4.41
N TYR A 186 10.22 -10.06 3.52
CA TYR A 186 8.94 -9.96 2.86
C TYR A 186 9.12 -9.63 1.38
N VAL A 187 8.21 -10.15 0.55
CA VAL A 187 8.12 -9.79 -0.86
C VAL A 187 7.14 -8.62 -0.97
N LYS A 188 7.61 -7.46 -1.46
CA LYS A 188 6.78 -6.25 -1.61
C LYS A 188 5.51 -6.54 -2.43
N GLU A 189 5.62 -7.44 -3.38
CA GLU A 189 4.53 -7.81 -4.28
C GLU A 189 3.42 -8.61 -3.59
N GLU A 190 3.75 -9.36 -2.54
CA GLU A 190 2.81 -10.18 -1.77
C GLU A 190 2.02 -9.35 -0.75
N ILE A 191 2.56 -8.20 -0.32
CA ILE A 191 1.83 -7.27 0.56
C ILE A 191 0.63 -6.73 -0.20
N PHE A 192 -0.57 -7.00 0.36
CA PHE A 192 -1.85 -6.73 -0.30
C PHE A 192 -1.88 -7.28 -1.73
N GLY A 193 -1.35 -8.50 -1.93
CA GLY A 193 -1.28 -9.14 -3.25
C GLY A 193 -2.64 -9.26 -3.92
N PHE A 194 -2.69 -8.94 -5.22
CA PHE A 194 -3.85 -9.17 -6.07
C PHE A 194 -3.68 -10.50 -6.81
N ASN A 195 -4.55 -11.47 -6.53
CA ASN A 195 -4.47 -12.79 -7.17
C ASN A 195 -4.92 -12.70 -8.64
N LEU A 196 -4.18 -13.38 -9.53
CA LEU A 196 -4.49 -13.47 -10.96
C LEU A 196 -5.91 -14.01 -11.25
N ILE A 197 -6.46 -14.84 -10.36
CA ILE A 197 -7.83 -15.37 -10.46
C ILE A 197 -8.87 -14.24 -10.53
N TYR A 198 -8.59 -13.10 -9.88
CA TYR A 198 -9.48 -11.93 -9.89
C TYR A 198 -9.28 -11.03 -11.11
N CYS A 199 -8.17 -11.21 -11.83
CA CYS A 199 -7.80 -10.35 -12.95
C CYS A 199 -8.79 -10.48 -14.10
N ASP A 200 -9.13 -11.71 -14.49
CA ASP A 200 -10.07 -11.98 -15.58
C ASP A 200 -11.49 -11.51 -15.24
N ALA A 201 -11.92 -11.72 -13.99
CA ALA A 201 -13.21 -11.23 -13.50
C ALA A 201 -13.27 -9.69 -13.52
N MET A 202 -12.22 -9.02 -13.03
CA MET A 202 -12.12 -7.55 -13.04
C MET A 202 -12.15 -6.99 -14.46
N VAL A 203 -11.32 -7.54 -15.36
CA VAL A 203 -11.31 -7.17 -16.78
C VAL A 203 -12.70 -7.32 -17.37
N SER A 204 -13.34 -8.48 -17.21
CA SER A 204 -14.67 -8.74 -17.79
C SER A 204 -15.72 -7.76 -17.25
N ARG A 205 -15.70 -7.48 -15.94
CA ARG A 205 -16.60 -6.52 -15.28
C ARG A 205 -16.45 -5.11 -15.84
N VAL A 206 -15.22 -4.65 -16.05
CA VAL A 206 -14.95 -3.30 -16.60
C VAL A 206 -15.28 -3.26 -18.09
N MET A 207 -14.80 -4.23 -18.87
CA MET A 207 -14.98 -4.30 -20.32
C MET A 207 -16.46 -4.40 -20.72
N ASN A 208 -17.30 -5.03 -19.90
CA ASN A 208 -18.75 -5.04 -20.14
C ASN A 208 -19.38 -3.66 -19.86
N LYS A 209 -18.97 -2.97 -18.78
CA LYS A 209 -19.50 -1.64 -18.46
C LYS A 209 -19.14 -0.57 -19.49
N ILE A 210 -17.93 -0.61 -20.04
CA ILE A 210 -17.52 0.39 -21.04
C ILE A 210 -18.14 0.17 -22.42
N LYS A 211 -18.68 -1.02 -22.71
CA LYS A 211 -19.44 -1.25 -23.97
C LYS A 211 -20.75 -0.48 -24.00
N ASP A 212 -21.28 -0.15 -22.82
CA ASP A 212 -22.54 0.57 -22.65
C ASP A 212 -22.33 2.10 -22.64
N ILE A 213 -21.09 2.59 -22.83
CA ILE A 213 -20.67 4.00 -22.82
C ILE A 213 -20.30 4.44 -24.23
#